data_AF-A0A959W6X9-F1
#
_entry.id   AF-A0A959W6X9-F1
#
_cell.length_a   1.000
_cell.length_b   1.000
_cell.length_c   1.000
_cell.angle_alpha   90.00
_cell.angle_beta   90.00
_cell.angle_gamma   90.00
#
_symmetry.space_group_name_H-M   'P 1'
#
loop_
_entity.id
_entity.type
_entity.pdbx_description
1 polymer ?
#
loop_
_entity_poly.entity_id
_entity_poly.type
_entity_poly.pdbx_seq_one_letter_code
_entity_poly.pdbx_strand_id
1 'polypeptide(L)' 'MPIEIAQPVTAREAAAIAAAIQRFSQDTALAPPAESAGMDPWLKAALEEGVSAKDSFGPGQPFGVS' A
#
# COMPACT_ATOMS: atom_id res chain seq x y z
N MET A 1 28.55 -12.33 -12.38
CA MET A 1 29.32 -12.16 -11.13
C MET A 1 28.32 -11.95 -10.00
N PRO A 2 28.37 -12.72 -8.91
CA PRO A 2 27.56 -12.43 -7.73
C PRO A 2 28.09 -11.17 -7.03
N ILE A 3 27.18 -10.34 -6.50
CA ILE A 3 27.52 -9.20 -5.64
C ILE A 3 27.64 -9.76 -4.22
N GLU A 4 28.84 -9.75 -3.67
CA GLU A 4 29.03 -10.06 -2.25
C GLU A 4 28.77 -8.82 -1.40
N ILE A 5 27.76 -8.90 -0.53
CA ILE A 5 27.52 -7.86 0.47
C ILE A 5 28.41 -8.18 1.67
N ALA A 6 29.63 -7.68 1.64
CA ALA A 6 30.52 -7.73 2.80
C ALA A 6 30.16 -6.58 3.76
N GLN A 7 29.81 -6.90 5.00
CA GLN A 7 29.81 -5.91 6.09
C GLN A 7 30.43 -6.47 7.36
N PRO A 8 31.75 -6.34 7.57
CA PRO A 8 32.31 -6.40 8.91
C PRO A 8 32.03 -5.06 9.62
N VAL A 9 30.80 -4.90 10.12
CA VAL A 9 30.44 -3.72 10.92
C VAL A 9 30.89 -3.96 12.36
N THR A 10 31.53 -2.97 12.98
CA THR A 10 31.85 -3.08 14.41
C THR A 10 30.56 -3.00 15.24
N ALA A 11 30.51 -3.61 16.43
CA ALA A 11 29.32 -3.54 17.28
C ALA A 11 28.90 -2.08 17.60
N ARG A 12 29.88 -1.18 17.72
CA ARG A 12 29.65 0.26 17.91
C ARG A 12 28.95 0.89 16.72
N GLU A 13 29.40 0.56 15.52
CA GLU A 13 28.84 1.10 14.28
C GLU A 13 27.44 0.53 14.01
N ALA A 14 27.21 -0.76 14.30
CA ALA A 14 25.87 -1.35 14.27
C ALA A 14 24.90 -0.64 15.23
N ALA A 15 25.36 -0.33 16.45
CA ALA A 15 24.56 0.41 17.43
C ALA A 15 24.24 1.84 16.95
N ALA A 16 25.21 2.51 16.32
CA ALA A 16 25.00 3.84 15.75
C ALA A 16 23.97 3.83 14.61
N ILE A 17 24.03 2.82 13.73
CA ILE A 17 23.07 2.65 12.63
C ILE A 17 21.67 2.38 13.19
N ALA A 18 21.54 1.47 14.17
CA ALA A 18 20.25 1.17 14.80
C ALA A 18 19.64 2.42 15.46
N ALA A 19 20.45 3.22 16.16
CA ALA A 19 20.01 4.46 16.77
C ALA A 19 19.55 5.50 15.72
N ALA A 20 20.26 5.61 14.59
CA ALA A 20 19.87 6.51 13.51
C ALA A 20 18.54 6.11 12.86
N ILE A 21 18.33 4.81 12.61
CA ILE A 21 17.05 4.29 12.09
C ILE A 21 15.93 4.58 13.07
N GLN A 22 16.13 4.28 14.36
CA GLN A 22 15.12 4.53 15.39
C GLN A 22 14.72 6.02 15.44
N ARG A 23 15.71 6.92 15.40
CA ARG A 23 15.47 8.36 15.40
C ARG A 23 14.70 8.80 14.16
N PHE A 24 15.11 8.34 12.98
CA PHE A 24 14.41 8.63 11.74
C PHE A 24 12.95 8.19 11.80
N SER A 25 12.68 6.94 12.20
CA SER A 25 11.32 6.43 12.33
C SER A 25 10.46 7.24 13.29
N GLN A 26 11.04 7.73 14.39
CA GLN A 26 10.33 8.60 15.34
C GLN A 26 10.03 9.97 14.73
N ASP A 27 11.00 10.57 14.04
CA ASP A 27 10.86 11.90 13.45
C ASP A 27 9.92 11.91 12.24
N THR A 28 9.81 10.79 11.51
CA THR A 28 8.96 10.65 10.32
C THR A 28 7.69 9.86 10.54
N ALA A 29 7.36 9.47 11.78
CA ALA A 29 6.13 8.76 12.06
C ALA A 29 4.93 9.65 11.69
N LEU A 30 4.17 9.25 10.67
CA LEU A 30 2.88 9.86 10.35
C LEU A 30 1.87 9.49 11.42
N ALA A 31 1.00 10.44 11.78
CA ALA A 31 -0.13 10.16 12.65
C ALA A 31 -0.98 9.02 12.03
N PRO A 32 -1.47 8.06 12.83
CA PRO A 32 -2.39 7.05 12.34
C PRO A 32 -3.56 7.74 11.62
N PRO A 33 -3.98 7.24 10.44
CA PRO A 33 -5.15 7.79 9.78
C PRO A 33 -6.33 7.72 10.74
N ALA A 34 -7.03 8.84 10.90
CA ALA A 34 -8.24 8.89 11.71
C ALA A 34 -9.23 7.84 11.18
N GLU A 35 -9.90 7.12 12.08
CA GLU A 35 -11.00 6.24 11.69
C GLU A 35 -12.00 7.05 10.87
N SER A 36 -12.26 6.63 9.62
CA SER A 36 -13.21 7.30 8.75
C SER A 36 -14.59 7.25 9.42
N ALA A 37 -15.17 8.42 9.70
CA ALA A 37 -16.48 8.55 10.36
C ALA A 37 -17.68 8.05 9.51
N GLY A 38 -17.44 7.20 8.52
CA GLY A 38 -18.44 6.66 7.61
C GLY A 38 -17.82 6.20 6.30
N MET A 39 -18.62 5.50 5.50
CA MET A 39 -18.28 5.13 4.13
C MET A 39 -18.15 6.39 3.28
N ASP A 40 -17.05 6.54 2.54
CA ASP A 40 -16.89 7.61 1.57
C ASP A 40 -18.04 7.55 0.52
N PRO A 41 -18.73 8.66 0.25
CA PRO A 41 -19.88 8.68 -0.65
C PRO A 41 -19.52 8.31 -2.11
N TRP A 42 -18.31 8.62 -2.55
CA TRP A 42 -17.79 8.22 -3.86
C TRP A 42 -17.41 6.74 -3.89
N LEU A 43 -16.86 6.21 -2.80
CA LEU A 43 -16.61 4.77 -2.66
C LEU A 43 -17.92 3.99 -2.73
N LYS A 44 -18.98 4.48 -2.08
CA LYS A 44 -20.32 3.86 -2.15
C LYS A 44 -20.85 3.86 -3.59
N ALA A 45 -20.79 5.01 -4.28
CA ALA A 45 -21.25 5.12 -5.66
C ALA A 45 -20.47 4.18 -6.61
N ALA A 46 -19.15 4.10 -6.48
CA ALA A 46 -18.31 3.23 -7.28
C ALA A 46 -18.62 1.73 -7.07
N LEU A 47 -18.97 1.33 -5.86
CA LEU A 47 -19.40 -0.04 -5.56
C LEU A 47 -20.78 -0.35 -6.18
N GLU A 48 -21.73 0.56 -6.09
CA GLU A 48 -23.08 0.39 -6.68
C GLU A 48 -23.01 0.34 -8.22
N GLU A 49 -22.26 1.25 -8.85
CA GLU A 49 -22.07 1.29 -10.30
C GLU A 49 -21.24 0.11 -10.82
N GLY A 50 -20.16 -0.25 -10.13
CA GLY A 50 -19.30 -1.37 -10.48
C GLY A 50 -19.97 -2.74 -10.34
N VAL A 51 -20.90 -2.90 -9.38
CA VAL A 51 -21.76 -4.09 -9.28
C VAL A 51 -22.73 -4.15 -10.46
N SER A 52 -23.36 -3.02 -10.82
CA SER A 52 -24.28 -2.95 -11.97
C SER A 52 -23.58 -3.21 -13.33
N ALA A 53 -22.30 -2.83 -13.46
CA ALA A 53 -21.50 -3.11 -14.65
C ALA A 53 -21.11 -4.60 -14.78
N LYS A 54 -21.04 -5.34 -13.66
CA LYS A 54 -20.70 -6.77 -13.68
C LYS A 54 -21.85 -7.65 -14.17
N ASP A 55 -23.09 -7.21 -13.99
CA ASP A 55 -24.28 -7.88 -14.58
C ASP A 55 -24.36 -7.68 -16.11
N SER A 56 -23.80 -6.57 -16.63
CA SER A 56 -23.75 -6.30 -18.07
C SER A 56 -22.75 -7.19 -18.82
N PHE A 57 -21.77 -7.76 -18.10
CA PHE A 57 -20.86 -8.79 -18.59
C PHE A 57 -21.22 -10.17 -18.02
N GLY A 58 -22.43 -10.64 -18.33
CA GLY A 58 -22.79 -12.05 -18.14
C GLY A 58 -21.86 -12.99 -18.94
N PRO A 59 -21.72 -14.27 -18.52
CA PRO A 59 -20.87 -15.23 -19.22
C PRO A 59 -21.45 -15.54 -20.59
N GLY A 60 -21.02 -14.79 -21.63
CA GLY A 60 -21.45 -15.08 -22.98
C GLY A 60 -21.03 -14.11 -24.09
N GLN A 61 -20.94 -12.80 -23.87
CA GLN A 61 -20.72 -11.87 -24.98
C GLN A 61 -19.76 -10.72 -24.66
N PRO A 62 -18.47 -10.82 -25.05
CA PRO A 62 -17.50 -9.75 -24.84
C PRO A 62 -17.54 -8.62 -25.88
N PHE A 63 -18.26 -8.76 -27.01
CA PHE A 63 -18.38 -7.70 -28.02
C PHE A 63 -19.80 -7.70 -28.62
N GLY A 64 -20.57 -6.65 -28.35
CA GLY A 64 -21.89 -6.44 -28.95
C GLY A 64 -21.79 -6.35 -30.47
N VAL A 65 -22.73 -6.99 -31.17
CA VAL A 65 -22.88 -6.88 -32.62
C VAL A 65 -23.38 -5.47 -32.97
N SER A 66 -22.80 -4.92 -34.02
CA SER A 66 -23.07 -3.61 -34.65
C SER A 66 -24.54 -3.32 -34.92
#